data_AF-A0A0F2MFN6-F1
#
_entry.id   AF-A0A0F2MFN6-F1
#
_cell.length_a   1.000
_cell.length_b   1.000
_cell.length_c   1.000
_cell.angle_alpha   90.00
_cell.angle_beta   90.00
_cell.angle_gamma   90.00
#
_symmetry.space_group_name_H-M   'P 1'
#
loop_
_entity.id
_entity.type
_entity.pdbx_description
1 polymer ?
#
loop_
_entity_poly.entity_id
_entity_poly.type
_entity_poly.pdbx_seq_one_letter_code
_entity_poly.pdbx_strand_id
1 'polypeptide(L)'
;MSSGSPSFDVLRRAADQLQGSNLSSSKVLSSLSQHLPPSFTWSELARELAQPEDQDKPHYVLALRASLEADPSRIKPSGKDSAKDAVARRQICRFLARMLTPIDDATYDAELTPGEHTSGQRDQIARRCKSVADDGLAVLERVGLPLADETGHANEKSDDTAEDHAQTLYTITALADAGQPWTTDTAAAMASRLLTNHFANADSKKSEWIADGILKQYLRPLFARSRPATVTESGRKAAFASNTGGSSTSTAPHDTTTNRESHQAKPWKYVDMRAISVFAWAVHEADGALVRTNWPLFVPVLLALVEDADTPVRARGLGLLTEFVAVVPDGGGLLHSTGLDSVLADAVFPTLLFLPRLTPENESLQLLGPAYSALLSLAKAAGAGSNTSTAVANKGLPPNAAAILLDRILREGIYAGYFHASEHIHIVEELMRQAGRIVEAMGIYAVKHLKTHTKDLMPMYAAVLTDPFAMRYKPAVAATLDALQTTLTMCWPRLVRTPWQEETLKMLMLCWLHVVEEEDGQGTKVNDKKETAGLKVQLVRAANTLLAIFKAAGVDINAAVRPLVESENRLVPLFRIE
;
A
#
# COMPACT_ATOMS: atom_id res chain seq x y z
N MET A 1 -40.38 15.22 35.89
CA MET A 1 -39.12 16.00 35.86
C MET A 1 -39.39 17.26 35.04
N SER A 2 -39.14 18.44 35.61
CA SER A 2 -39.52 19.74 35.04
C SER A 2 -38.90 19.92 33.65
N SER A 3 -39.75 20.03 32.61
CA SER A 3 -39.34 20.35 31.24
C SER A 3 -38.95 21.83 31.19
N GLY A 4 -37.68 22.12 31.49
CA GLY A 4 -37.12 23.44 31.25
C GLY A 4 -37.26 23.82 29.77
N SER A 5 -37.42 25.11 29.49
CA SER A 5 -37.43 25.61 28.11
C SER A 5 -36.19 25.13 27.35
N PRO A 6 -36.31 24.75 26.07
CA PRO A 6 -35.18 24.29 25.27
C PRO A 6 -34.08 25.37 25.24
N SER A 7 -32.87 24.98 25.64
CA SER A 7 -31.69 25.85 25.71
C SER A 7 -30.41 25.04 25.50
N PHE A 8 -29.31 25.71 25.15
CA PHE A 8 -28.01 25.04 25.02
C PHE A 8 -27.56 24.37 26.32
N ASP A 9 -27.94 24.88 27.50
CA ASP A 9 -27.64 24.22 28.78
C ASP A 9 -28.38 22.89 28.95
N VAL A 10 -29.61 22.80 28.44
CA VAL A 10 -30.37 21.55 28.45
C VAL A 10 -29.80 20.58 27.42
N LEU A 11 -29.41 21.08 26.24
CA LEU A 11 -28.77 20.28 25.20
C LEU A 11 -27.45 19.67 25.67
N ARG A 12 -26.57 20.47 26.30
CA ARG A 12 -25.29 19.99 26.86
C ARG A 12 -25.51 18.90 27.90
N ARG A 13 -26.41 19.13 28.86
CA ARG A 13 -26.76 18.12 29.87
C ARG A 13 -27.34 16.84 29.26
N ALA A 14 -28.18 16.97 28.23
CA ALA A 14 -28.70 15.81 27.50
C ALA A 14 -27.60 15.08 26.74
N ALA A 15 -26.64 15.80 26.15
CA ALA A 15 -25.50 15.21 25.46
C ALA A 15 -24.55 14.50 26.44
N ASP A 16 -24.25 15.10 27.61
CA ASP A 16 -23.42 14.50 28.66
C ASP A 16 -24.04 13.20 29.18
N GLN A 17 -25.37 13.12 29.25
CA GLN A 17 -26.10 11.90 29.66
C GLN A 17 -25.99 10.74 28.65
N LEU A 18 -25.52 11.00 27.43
CA LEU A 18 -25.29 9.96 26.41
C LEU A 18 -23.97 9.24 26.59
N GLN A 19 -23.10 9.68 27.51
CA GLN A 19 -21.81 9.07 27.79
C GLN A 19 -22.01 7.58 28.17
N GLY A 20 -21.60 6.66 27.29
CA GLY A 20 -21.76 5.21 27.47
C GLY A 20 -23.06 4.59 26.94
N SER A 21 -23.90 5.34 26.21
CA SER A 21 -25.16 4.81 25.65
C SER A 21 -24.96 4.10 24.30
N ASN A 22 -25.45 2.85 24.19
CA ASN A 22 -25.43 2.04 22.95
C ASN A 22 -26.63 2.35 22.02
N LEU A 23 -27.04 3.61 21.92
CA LEU A 23 -28.20 4.02 21.12
C LEU A 23 -27.81 4.20 19.65
N SER A 24 -28.70 3.81 18.73
CA SER A 24 -28.53 4.09 17.29
C SER A 24 -28.50 5.60 17.04
N SER A 25 -27.54 6.09 16.23
CA SER A 25 -27.31 7.54 16.00
C SER A 25 -28.58 8.31 15.65
N SER A 26 -29.50 7.74 14.86
CA SER A 26 -30.77 8.41 14.48
C SER A 26 -31.69 8.71 15.66
N LYS A 27 -31.81 7.79 16.63
CA LYS A 27 -32.62 8.00 17.85
C LYS A 27 -31.98 9.05 18.75
N VAL A 28 -30.66 9.01 18.88
CA VAL A 28 -29.89 9.99 19.65
C VAL A 28 -30.08 11.40 19.08
N LEU A 29 -29.94 11.55 17.76
CA LEU A 29 -30.15 12.82 17.06
C LEU A 29 -31.57 13.35 17.27
N SER A 30 -32.59 12.48 17.15
CA SER A 30 -33.98 12.87 17.38
C SER A 30 -34.23 13.34 18.82
N SER A 31 -33.59 12.72 19.82
CA SER A 31 -33.71 13.12 21.23
C SER A 31 -33.03 14.46 21.49
N LEU A 32 -31.79 14.65 20.99
CA LEU A 32 -31.06 15.90 21.15
C LEU A 32 -31.77 17.08 20.47
N SER A 33 -32.41 16.84 19.32
CA SER A 33 -33.13 17.87 18.59
C SER A 33 -34.28 18.52 19.38
N GLN A 34 -34.84 17.82 20.37
CA GLN A 34 -35.92 18.31 21.23
C GLN A 34 -35.45 19.40 22.21
N HIS A 35 -34.15 19.42 22.52
CA HIS A 35 -33.56 20.37 23.46
C HIS A 35 -32.98 21.62 22.77
N LEU A 36 -33.04 21.68 21.44
CA LEU A 36 -32.50 22.80 20.67
C LEU A 36 -33.32 24.08 20.87
N PRO A 37 -32.65 25.23 21.08
CA PRO A 37 -33.31 26.53 21.07
C PRO A 37 -34.13 26.75 19.78
N PRO A 38 -35.19 27.58 19.83
CA PRO A 38 -36.04 27.85 18.66
C PRO A 38 -35.31 28.57 17.53
N SER A 39 -34.28 29.37 17.85
CA SER A 39 -33.34 29.94 16.87
C SER A 39 -32.01 30.26 17.54
N PHE A 40 -30.91 30.16 16.80
CA PHE A 40 -29.56 30.45 17.29
C PHE A 40 -28.65 30.92 16.14
N THR A 41 -27.49 31.49 16.49
CA THR A 41 -26.46 31.94 15.53
C THR A 41 -25.28 30.97 15.46
N TRP A 42 -24.43 31.09 14.44
CA TRP A 42 -23.18 30.34 14.36
C TRP A 42 -22.27 30.61 15.56
N SER A 43 -22.19 31.86 16.02
CA SER A 43 -21.38 32.26 17.17
C SER A 43 -21.87 31.63 18.48
N GLU A 44 -23.19 31.52 18.67
CA GLU A 44 -23.74 30.81 19.82
C GLU A 44 -23.43 29.31 19.76
N LEU A 45 -23.60 28.70 18.57
CA LEU A 45 -23.31 27.28 18.38
C LEU A 45 -21.84 26.94 18.69
N ALA A 46 -20.90 27.73 18.14
CA ALA A 46 -19.47 27.56 18.40
C ALA A 46 -19.12 27.79 19.88
N ARG A 47 -19.71 28.81 20.49
CA ARG A 47 -19.47 29.16 21.90
C ARG A 47 -19.96 28.09 22.87
N GLU A 48 -21.06 27.41 22.56
CA GLU A 48 -21.67 26.46 23.48
C GLU A 48 -21.19 25.01 23.27
N LEU A 49 -20.79 24.64 22.04
CA LEU A 49 -20.49 23.23 21.69
C LEU A 49 -19.12 22.99 21.06
N ALA A 50 -18.31 24.03 20.82
CA ALA A 50 -17.02 23.89 20.13
C ALA A 50 -15.90 24.69 20.84
N GLN A 51 -15.85 24.60 22.17
CA GLN A 51 -14.78 25.22 22.94
C GLN A 51 -13.51 24.36 22.95
N PRO A 52 -12.31 24.97 23.00
CA PRO A 52 -11.06 24.23 23.05
C PRO A 52 -10.91 23.30 24.26
N GLU A 53 -11.60 23.61 25.36
CA GLU A 53 -11.58 22.84 26.61
C GLU A 53 -12.39 21.54 26.52
N ASP A 54 -13.34 21.42 25.58
CA ASP A 54 -14.28 20.31 25.49
C ASP A 54 -13.77 19.13 24.63
N GLN A 55 -12.45 19.00 24.46
CA GLN A 55 -11.83 17.95 23.61
C GLN A 55 -12.00 16.51 24.15
N ASP A 56 -12.45 16.38 25.40
CA ASP A 56 -12.78 15.11 26.04
C ASP A 56 -14.28 14.74 25.90
N LYS A 57 -15.07 15.55 25.19
CA LYS A 57 -16.54 15.41 25.07
C LYS A 57 -16.98 15.00 23.65
N PRO A 58 -16.84 13.72 23.26
CA PRO A 58 -17.23 13.24 21.92
C PRO A 58 -18.71 13.42 21.62
N HIS A 59 -19.58 13.41 22.63
CA HIS A 59 -21.02 13.65 22.49
C HIS A 59 -21.38 15.08 22.03
N TYR A 60 -20.47 16.05 22.16
CA TYR A 60 -20.69 17.39 21.62
C TYR A 60 -20.69 17.38 20.09
N VAL A 61 -20.00 16.42 19.45
CA VAL A 61 -20.07 16.21 17.99
C VAL A 61 -21.48 15.81 17.57
N LEU A 62 -22.15 14.94 18.34
CA LEU A 62 -23.54 14.56 18.11
C LEU A 62 -24.51 15.72 18.34
N ALA A 63 -24.26 16.57 19.35
CA ALA A 63 -25.06 17.76 19.60
C ALA A 63 -24.91 18.79 18.46
N LEU A 64 -23.70 18.98 17.94
CA LEU A 64 -23.43 19.78 16.73
C LEU A 64 -24.18 19.20 15.52
N ARG A 65 -24.10 17.89 15.31
CA ARG A 65 -24.81 17.20 14.22
C ARG A 65 -26.32 17.40 14.31
N ALA A 66 -26.91 17.19 15.48
CA ALA A 66 -28.34 17.43 15.71
C ALA A 66 -28.74 18.89 15.44
N SER A 67 -27.88 19.84 15.81
CA SER A 67 -28.10 21.27 15.58
C SER A 67 -28.13 21.62 14.09
N LEU A 68 -27.30 20.96 13.26
CA LEU A 68 -27.16 21.23 11.82
C LEU A 68 -28.10 20.39 10.93
N GLU A 69 -28.60 19.26 11.44
CA GLU A 69 -29.63 18.45 10.77
C GLU A 69 -31.06 18.93 11.08
N ALA A 70 -31.23 19.73 12.13
CA ALA A 70 -32.49 20.42 12.41
C ALA A 70 -32.86 21.40 11.28
N ASP A 71 -34.09 21.93 11.35
CA ASP A 71 -34.61 22.88 10.36
C ASP A 71 -33.61 24.03 10.11
N PRO A 72 -33.07 24.18 8.87
CA PRO A 72 -32.07 25.20 8.54
C PRO A 72 -32.51 26.63 8.87
N SER A 73 -33.82 26.90 8.93
CA SER A 73 -34.35 28.21 9.31
C SER A 73 -34.06 28.62 10.76
N ARG A 74 -33.64 27.68 11.60
CA ARG A 74 -33.25 27.93 12.99
C ARG A 74 -31.91 28.67 13.11
N ILE A 75 -31.00 28.48 12.15
CA ILE A 75 -29.71 29.17 12.13
C ILE A 75 -29.92 30.55 11.52
N LYS A 76 -29.96 31.56 12.37
CA LYS A 76 -30.09 32.95 11.93
C LYS A 76 -28.71 33.49 11.58
N PRO A 77 -28.51 34.09 10.39
CA PRO A 77 -27.27 34.79 10.09
C PRO A 77 -27.06 35.91 11.11
N SER A 78 -25.81 36.15 11.49
CA SER A 78 -25.45 37.19 12.46
C SER A 78 -25.52 38.59 11.81
N GLY A 79 -26.72 39.00 11.37
CA GLY A 79 -27.01 40.33 10.82
C GLY A 79 -25.99 40.80 9.75
N LYS A 80 -25.45 42.03 9.93
CA LYS A 80 -24.47 42.65 9.01
C LYS A 80 -23.05 42.06 9.11
N ASP A 81 -22.78 41.13 10.03
CA ASP A 81 -21.42 40.64 10.33
C ASP A 81 -21.16 39.21 9.80
N SER A 82 -21.14 39.05 8.48
CA SER A 82 -20.73 37.78 7.82
C SER A 82 -19.37 37.25 8.32
N ALA A 83 -18.49 38.15 8.77
CA ALA A 83 -17.20 37.79 9.35
C ALA A 83 -17.32 37.01 10.67
N LYS A 84 -18.30 37.32 11.53
CA LYS A 84 -18.50 36.60 12.81
C LYS A 84 -18.96 35.16 12.57
N ASP A 85 -19.82 34.95 11.57
CA ASP A 85 -20.27 33.62 11.17
C ASP A 85 -19.12 32.80 10.56
N ALA A 86 -18.23 33.43 9.80
CA ALA A 86 -17.03 32.77 9.29
C ALA A 86 -16.05 32.35 10.40
N VAL A 87 -15.84 33.20 11.42
CA VAL A 87 -14.99 32.89 12.58
C VAL A 87 -15.57 31.73 13.40
N ALA A 88 -16.88 31.76 13.65
CA ALA A 88 -17.55 30.70 14.39
C ALA A 88 -17.50 29.35 13.66
N ARG A 89 -17.73 29.33 12.34
CA ARG A 89 -17.57 28.13 11.51
C ARG A 89 -16.14 27.59 11.55
N ARG A 90 -15.13 28.46 11.46
CA ARG A 90 -13.72 28.07 11.63
C ARG A 90 -13.43 27.45 13.00
N GLN A 91 -14.00 28.00 14.07
CA GLN A 91 -13.87 27.44 15.42
C GLN A 91 -14.46 26.03 15.50
N ILE A 92 -15.64 25.81 14.90
CA ILE A 92 -16.27 24.48 14.83
C ILE A 92 -15.38 23.52 14.03
N CYS A 93 -14.86 23.92 12.87
CA CYS A 93 -13.94 23.09 12.08
C CYS A 93 -12.68 22.71 12.86
N ARG A 94 -12.06 23.66 13.58
CA ARG A 94 -10.89 23.40 14.42
C ARG A 94 -11.20 22.41 15.55
N PHE A 95 -12.33 22.59 16.24
CA PHE A 95 -12.77 21.67 17.28
C PHE A 95 -12.92 20.25 16.74
N LEU A 96 -13.63 20.10 15.62
CA LEU A 96 -13.83 18.79 14.98
C LEU A 96 -12.52 18.18 14.50
N ALA A 97 -11.65 18.98 13.87
CA ALA A 97 -10.34 18.51 13.44
C ALA A 97 -9.57 17.90 14.62
N ARG A 98 -9.50 18.58 15.78
CA ARG A 98 -8.83 18.04 16.98
C ARG A 98 -9.47 16.74 17.49
N MET A 99 -10.80 16.67 17.56
CA MET A 99 -11.52 15.46 17.97
C MET A 99 -11.25 14.26 17.06
N LEU A 100 -11.16 14.53 15.76
CA LEU A 100 -10.94 13.55 14.71
C LEU A 100 -9.47 13.17 14.51
N THR A 101 -8.54 13.91 15.11
CA THR A 101 -7.11 13.77 14.87
C THR A 101 -6.53 12.57 15.65
N PRO A 102 -5.96 11.56 14.95
CA PRO A 102 -5.32 10.42 15.58
C PRO A 102 -3.86 10.75 15.92
N ILE A 103 -3.63 11.73 16.78
CA ILE A 103 -2.29 12.07 17.32
C ILE A 103 -2.20 11.63 18.78
N ASP A 104 -1.03 11.12 19.14
CA ASP A 104 -0.67 10.88 20.53
C ASP A 104 -0.02 12.13 21.15
N ASP A 105 -0.80 12.85 21.97
CA ASP A 105 -0.39 14.08 22.66
C ASP A 105 0.36 13.82 23.98
N ALA A 106 0.65 12.57 24.34
CA ALA A 106 1.45 12.29 25.53
C ALA A 106 2.78 13.05 25.44
N THR A 107 3.03 13.88 26.47
CA THR A 107 4.23 14.70 26.60
C THR A 107 5.46 13.90 26.20
N TYR A 108 6.24 14.47 25.28
CA TYR A 108 7.47 13.93 24.69
C TYR A 108 8.50 13.51 25.76
N ASP A 109 8.25 12.43 26.50
CA ASP A 109 9.23 11.83 27.37
C ASP A 109 10.23 11.08 26.50
N ALA A 110 11.46 11.58 26.53
CA ALA A 110 12.54 11.25 25.59
C ALA A 110 12.98 9.78 25.61
N GLU A 111 12.52 9.00 26.59
CA GLU A 111 12.99 7.64 26.88
C GLU A 111 11.94 6.55 26.65
N LEU A 112 10.72 6.90 26.22
CA LEU A 112 9.69 5.90 25.95
C LEU A 112 10.04 5.10 24.68
N THR A 113 10.60 3.90 24.89
CA THR A 113 10.67 2.86 23.88
C THR A 113 9.27 2.32 23.61
N PRO A 114 8.88 2.10 22.33
CA PRO A 114 7.62 1.46 21.99
C PRO A 114 7.51 0.11 22.70
N GLY A 115 6.42 -0.06 23.45
CA GLY A 115 6.07 -1.27 24.18
C GLY A 115 4.56 -1.42 24.30
N GLU A 116 4.09 -2.43 25.03
CA GLU A 116 2.65 -2.78 25.13
C GLU A 116 1.77 -1.60 25.60
N HIS A 117 2.31 -0.71 26.43
CA HIS A 117 1.61 0.49 26.90
C HIS A 117 1.35 1.51 25.77
N THR A 118 2.34 1.73 24.89
CA THR A 118 2.21 2.65 23.74
C THR A 118 1.22 2.13 22.69
N SER A 119 1.16 0.80 22.48
CA SER A 119 0.15 0.20 21.59
C SER A 119 -1.26 0.34 22.15
N GLY A 120 -1.46 0.14 23.45
CA GLY A 120 -2.78 0.30 24.09
C GLY A 120 -3.34 1.72 23.98
N GLN A 121 -2.48 2.74 24.12
CA GLN A 121 -2.84 4.15 23.98
C GLN A 121 -3.22 4.50 22.53
N ARG A 122 -2.46 4.02 21.55
CA ARG A 122 -2.79 4.19 20.12
C ARG A 122 -4.13 3.57 19.75
N ASP A 123 -4.40 2.37 20.23
CA ASP A 123 -5.68 1.69 20.01
C ASP A 123 -6.84 2.45 20.66
N GLN A 124 -6.60 3.11 21.80
CA GLN A 124 -7.61 3.94 22.46
C GLN A 124 -7.88 5.21 21.65
N ILE A 125 -6.84 5.90 21.18
CA ILE A 125 -6.96 7.09 20.33
C ILE A 125 -7.69 6.73 19.04
N ALA A 126 -7.28 5.65 18.36
CA ALA A 126 -7.92 5.19 17.13
C ALA A 126 -9.40 4.86 17.34
N ARG A 127 -9.75 4.16 18.43
CA ARG A 127 -11.15 3.87 18.79
C ARG A 127 -11.96 5.14 19.05
N ARG A 128 -11.39 6.13 19.75
CA ARG A 128 -12.03 7.43 19.98
C ARG A 128 -12.27 8.16 18.67
N CYS A 129 -11.26 8.29 17.82
CA CYS A 129 -11.39 8.97 16.52
C CYS A 129 -12.45 8.27 15.65
N LYS A 130 -12.42 6.93 15.59
CA LYS A 130 -13.38 6.13 14.83
C LYS A 130 -14.82 6.31 15.29
N SER A 131 -15.07 6.45 16.60
CA SER A 131 -16.43 6.59 17.13
C SER A 131 -17.09 7.93 16.80
N VAL A 132 -16.31 8.97 16.53
CA VAL A 132 -16.81 10.30 16.15
C VAL A 132 -16.61 10.63 14.67
N ALA A 133 -15.96 9.76 13.90
CA ALA A 133 -15.56 10.02 12.51
C ALA A 133 -16.75 10.36 11.59
N ASP A 134 -17.78 9.50 11.61
CA ASP A 134 -18.97 9.67 10.77
C ASP A 134 -19.73 10.96 11.10
N ASP A 135 -19.99 11.18 12.39
CA ASP A 135 -20.71 12.36 12.87
C ASP A 135 -19.92 13.65 12.63
N GLY A 136 -18.62 13.63 12.89
CA GLY A 136 -17.74 14.78 12.73
C GLY A 136 -17.61 15.21 11.28
N LEU A 137 -17.48 14.27 10.34
CA LEU A 137 -17.44 14.57 8.91
C LEU A 137 -18.79 15.06 8.37
N ALA A 138 -19.91 14.52 8.86
CA ALA A 138 -21.24 15.01 8.51
C ALA A 138 -21.44 16.48 8.98
N VAL A 139 -20.92 16.83 10.16
CA VAL A 139 -20.91 18.21 10.65
C VAL A 139 -20.03 19.08 9.75
N LEU A 140 -18.80 18.64 9.42
CA LEU A 140 -17.89 19.39 8.53
C LEU A 140 -18.49 19.64 7.14
N GLU A 141 -19.22 18.68 6.58
CA GLU A 141 -19.91 18.83 5.29
C GLU A 141 -20.98 19.94 5.32
N ARG A 142 -21.68 20.10 6.45
CA ARG A 142 -22.70 21.15 6.63
C ARG A 142 -22.11 22.51 6.99
N VAL A 143 -21.04 22.54 7.78
CA VAL A 143 -20.35 23.78 8.16
C VAL A 143 -19.61 24.39 6.97
N GLY A 144 -19.08 23.52 6.10
CA GLY A 144 -18.20 23.88 4.99
C GLY A 144 -16.75 24.02 5.44
N LEU A 145 -15.82 23.62 4.58
CA LEU A 145 -14.40 23.81 4.85
C LEU A 145 -14.02 25.29 4.73
N PRO A 146 -13.10 25.80 5.57
CA PRO A 146 -12.62 27.16 5.42
C PRO A 146 -11.99 27.32 4.03
N LEU A 147 -12.37 28.35 3.26
CA LEU A 147 -11.66 28.71 2.03
C LEU A 147 -10.49 29.63 2.39
N ALA A 148 -9.31 29.36 1.83
CA ALA A 148 -8.07 30.10 2.14
C ALA A 148 -8.11 31.62 1.79
N ASP A 149 -9.10 32.09 1.00
CA ASP A 149 -9.05 33.41 0.34
C ASP A 149 -10.13 34.44 0.76
N GLU A 150 -10.99 34.22 1.75
CA GLU A 150 -12.12 35.15 1.97
C GLU A 150 -11.81 36.43 2.78
N THR A 151 -10.59 36.62 3.30
CA THR A 151 -10.25 37.86 4.04
C THR A 151 -8.89 38.40 3.65
N GLY A 152 -8.85 39.23 2.60
CA GLY A 152 -7.67 39.95 2.12
C GLY A 152 -7.12 41.05 3.05
N HIS A 153 -7.13 40.82 4.37
CA HIS A 153 -6.52 41.73 5.35
C HIS A 153 -5.50 40.95 6.18
N ALA A 154 -4.24 41.03 5.74
CA ALA A 154 -3.07 40.59 6.49
C ALA A 154 -2.97 41.40 7.79
N ASN A 155 -3.30 40.75 8.89
CA ASN A 155 -3.03 41.23 10.24
C ASN A 155 -2.45 40.04 11.01
N GLU A 156 -1.52 40.27 11.94
CA GLU A 156 -0.68 39.26 12.63
C GLU A 156 -1.42 38.04 13.23
N LYS A 157 -2.76 38.08 13.34
CA LYS A 157 -3.63 36.92 13.64
C LYS A 157 -3.81 35.93 12.48
N SER A 158 -3.21 36.16 11.31
CA SER A 158 -3.38 35.31 10.12
C SER A 158 -2.65 33.97 10.22
N ASP A 159 -1.55 33.90 10.98
CA ASP A 159 -0.67 32.73 10.99
C ASP A 159 -1.33 31.52 11.70
N ASP A 160 -1.84 31.73 12.92
CA ASP A 160 -2.62 30.72 13.65
C ASP A 160 -3.80 30.18 12.81
N THR A 161 -4.47 31.05 12.06
CA THR A 161 -5.63 30.65 11.25
C THR A 161 -5.27 29.80 10.04
N ALA A 162 -4.09 30.01 9.45
CA ALA A 162 -3.58 29.21 8.34
C ALA A 162 -3.17 27.81 8.84
N GLU A 163 -2.51 27.75 10.00
CA GLU A 163 -2.12 26.50 10.64
C GLU A 163 -3.33 25.63 10.99
N ASP A 164 -4.39 26.21 11.56
CA ASP A 164 -5.60 25.46 11.91
C ASP A 164 -6.37 24.93 10.70
N HIS A 165 -6.37 25.69 9.61
CA HIS A 165 -6.94 25.23 8.34
C HIS A 165 -6.14 24.05 7.79
N ALA A 166 -4.81 24.15 7.82
CA ALA A 166 -3.92 23.08 7.42
C ALA A 166 -4.14 21.80 8.26
N GLN A 167 -4.25 21.92 9.59
CA GLN A 167 -4.54 20.78 10.47
C GLN A 167 -5.88 20.11 10.14
N THR A 168 -6.91 20.91 9.84
CA THR A 168 -8.21 20.38 9.40
C THR A 168 -8.06 19.57 8.11
N LEU A 169 -7.34 20.09 7.13
CA LEU A 169 -7.09 19.38 5.87
C LEU A 169 -6.25 18.11 6.06
N TYR A 170 -5.21 18.12 6.89
CA TYR A 170 -4.42 16.90 7.18
C TYR A 170 -5.31 15.81 7.81
N THR A 171 -6.18 16.17 8.73
CA THR A 171 -7.07 15.22 9.39
C THR A 171 -8.12 14.66 8.44
N ILE A 172 -8.74 15.48 7.59
CA ILE A 172 -9.68 14.99 6.58
C ILE A 172 -8.96 14.09 5.56
N THR A 173 -7.76 14.48 5.14
CA THR A 173 -6.92 13.67 4.23
C THR A 173 -6.61 12.30 4.84
N ALA A 174 -6.25 12.25 6.12
CA ALA A 174 -5.98 10.99 6.81
C ALA A 174 -7.23 10.12 7.00
N LEU A 175 -8.41 10.73 7.16
CA LEU A 175 -9.68 10.01 7.29
C LEU A 175 -10.16 9.42 5.97
N ALA A 176 -9.80 10.04 4.84
CA ALA A 176 -10.14 9.57 3.49
C ALA A 176 -9.50 8.23 3.12
N ASP A 177 -8.44 7.85 3.84
CA ASP A 177 -7.73 6.58 3.66
C ASP A 177 -8.49 5.42 4.31
N ALA A 178 -9.25 4.67 3.50
CA ALA A 178 -10.07 3.57 3.99
C ALA A 178 -9.25 2.42 4.60
N GLY A 179 -9.86 1.69 5.53
CA GLY A 179 -9.22 0.55 6.20
C GLY A 179 -8.28 0.90 7.37
N GLN A 180 -8.06 2.18 7.66
CA GLN A 180 -7.28 2.60 8.84
C GLN A 180 -8.05 2.38 10.16
N PRO A 181 -7.34 2.10 11.27
CA PRO A 181 -8.00 1.77 12.54
C PRO A 181 -8.79 2.93 13.16
N TRP A 182 -8.51 4.18 12.76
CA TRP A 182 -9.18 5.39 13.22
C TRP A 182 -10.32 5.88 12.32
N THR A 183 -10.64 5.17 11.22
CA THR A 183 -11.71 5.56 10.29
C THR A 183 -12.70 4.41 10.04
N THR A 184 -13.84 4.75 9.43
CA THR A 184 -14.86 3.83 8.92
C THR A 184 -14.95 4.00 7.40
N ASP A 185 -15.51 3.01 6.69
CA ASP A 185 -15.66 3.13 5.22
C ASP A 185 -16.58 4.30 4.83
N THR A 186 -17.60 4.57 5.66
CA THR A 186 -18.50 5.72 5.50
C THR A 186 -17.77 7.05 5.71
N ALA A 187 -16.97 7.16 6.76
CA ALA A 187 -16.15 8.34 7.02
C ALA A 187 -15.14 8.56 5.88
N ALA A 188 -14.44 7.51 5.44
CA ALA A 188 -13.48 7.59 4.34
C ALA A 188 -14.11 8.09 3.04
N ALA A 189 -15.30 7.59 2.69
CA ALA A 189 -16.05 8.06 1.53
C ALA A 189 -16.49 9.53 1.66
N MET A 190 -16.96 9.96 2.84
CA MET A 190 -17.33 11.35 3.09
C MET A 190 -16.13 12.29 3.03
N ALA A 191 -15.01 11.92 3.66
CA ALA A 191 -13.77 12.70 3.64
C ALA A 191 -13.23 12.85 2.21
N SER A 192 -13.24 11.77 1.42
CA SER A 192 -12.86 11.79 0.00
C SER A 192 -13.74 12.75 -0.82
N ARG A 193 -15.06 12.74 -0.57
CA ARG A 193 -16.00 13.68 -1.21
C ARG A 193 -15.71 15.13 -0.82
N LEU A 194 -15.41 15.40 0.46
CA LEU A 194 -15.06 16.74 0.93
C LEU A 194 -13.80 17.26 0.25
N LEU A 195 -12.75 16.45 0.15
CA LEU A 195 -11.51 16.81 -0.54
C LEU A 195 -11.75 17.05 -2.03
N THR A 196 -12.51 16.16 -2.67
CA THR A 196 -12.86 16.30 -4.10
C THR A 196 -13.60 17.62 -4.34
N ASN A 197 -14.60 17.93 -3.52
CA ASN A 197 -15.37 19.17 -3.63
C ASN A 197 -14.50 20.41 -3.33
N HIS A 198 -13.59 20.33 -2.36
CA HIS A 198 -12.67 21.41 -2.01
C HIS A 198 -11.73 21.76 -3.17
N PHE A 199 -11.28 20.77 -3.93
CA PHE A 199 -10.34 20.96 -5.04
C PHE A 199 -10.97 20.88 -6.44
N ALA A 200 -12.31 20.76 -6.55
CA ALA A 200 -13.03 20.40 -7.79
C ALA A 200 -12.75 21.27 -9.03
N ASN A 201 -12.22 22.50 -8.86
CA ASN A 201 -11.90 23.41 -9.95
C ASN A 201 -10.55 24.12 -9.75
N ALA A 202 -9.65 23.54 -8.95
CA ALA A 202 -8.44 24.22 -8.50
C ALA A 202 -7.22 23.29 -8.52
N ASP A 203 -6.95 22.65 -9.65
CA ASP A 203 -5.82 21.72 -9.80
C ASP A 203 -4.49 22.36 -9.40
N SER A 204 -4.25 23.62 -9.77
CA SER A 204 -3.06 24.35 -9.35
C SER A 204 -2.97 24.50 -7.82
N LYS A 205 -4.10 24.81 -7.15
CA LYS A 205 -4.16 24.91 -5.68
C LYS A 205 -3.99 23.54 -5.02
N LYS A 206 -4.47 22.45 -5.65
CA LYS A 206 -4.25 21.08 -5.17
C LYS A 206 -2.77 20.71 -5.25
N SER A 207 -2.13 20.97 -6.40
CA SER A 207 -0.69 20.74 -6.58
C SER A 207 0.16 21.57 -5.62
N GLU A 208 -0.18 22.85 -5.42
CA GLU A 208 0.47 23.73 -4.44
C GLU A 208 0.28 23.21 -3.01
N TRP A 209 -0.94 22.80 -2.64
CA TRP A 209 -1.22 22.21 -1.34
C TRP A 209 -0.42 20.93 -1.08
N ILE A 210 -0.30 20.04 -2.09
CA ILE A 210 0.52 18.84 -1.98
C ILE A 210 2.00 19.22 -1.81
N ALA A 211 2.53 20.11 -2.65
CA ALA A 211 3.94 20.48 -2.62
C ALA A 211 4.33 21.24 -1.34
N ASP A 212 3.60 22.31 -1.02
CA ASP A 212 3.98 23.25 0.02
C ASP A 212 3.35 22.89 1.38
N GLY A 213 2.05 22.62 1.41
CA GLY A 213 1.35 22.23 2.64
C GLY A 213 1.79 20.85 3.13
N ILE A 214 1.54 19.81 2.33
CA ILE A 214 1.78 18.43 2.75
C ILE A 214 3.27 18.10 2.77
N LEU A 215 3.96 18.19 1.63
CA LEU A 215 5.31 17.64 1.53
C LEU A 215 6.34 18.51 2.27
N LYS A 216 6.31 19.85 2.11
CA LYS A 216 7.28 20.76 2.74
C LYS A 216 6.95 21.11 4.19
N GLN A 217 5.73 21.57 4.47
CA GLN A 217 5.38 22.09 5.81
C GLN A 217 5.04 20.97 6.79
N TYR A 218 4.39 19.89 6.35
CA TYR A 218 3.93 18.83 7.24
C TYR A 218 4.85 17.61 7.32
N LEU A 219 5.11 16.93 6.19
CA LEU A 219 5.85 15.67 6.21
C LEU A 219 7.35 15.85 6.40
N ARG A 220 7.98 16.85 5.76
CA ARG A 220 9.43 17.04 5.85
C ARG A 220 9.94 17.19 7.30
N PRO A 221 9.30 17.96 8.21
CA PRO A 221 9.68 17.99 9.61
C PRO A 221 9.52 16.63 10.31
N LEU A 222 8.41 15.93 10.08
CA LEU A 222 8.15 14.62 10.71
C LEU A 222 9.18 13.55 10.30
N PHE A 223 9.66 13.59 9.06
CA PHE A 223 10.65 12.63 8.55
C PHE A 223 12.10 13.12 8.67
N ALA A 224 12.35 14.31 9.23
CA ALA A 224 13.69 14.92 9.25
C ALA A 224 14.75 14.05 9.95
N ARG A 225 14.36 13.32 11.01
CA ARG A 225 15.24 12.44 11.79
C ARG A 225 15.29 10.99 11.27
N SER A 226 14.38 10.62 10.37
CA SER A 226 14.29 9.27 9.78
C SER A 226 14.85 9.21 8.36
N ARG A 227 15.67 10.19 7.96
CA ARG A 227 16.18 10.27 6.58
C ARG A 227 17.14 9.11 6.28
N PRO A 228 16.96 8.40 5.15
CA PRO A 228 17.88 7.37 4.70
C PRO A 228 19.27 7.96 4.39
N ALA A 229 20.33 7.23 4.76
CA ALA A 229 21.71 7.63 4.48
C ALA A 229 22.12 7.49 3.00
N THR A 230 21.28 6.83 2.19
CA THR A 230 21.50 6.54 0.77
C THR A 230 21.19 7.73 -0.15
N VAL A 231 20.54 8.78 0.38
CA VAL A 231 20.15 9.98 -0.36
C VAL A 231 20.69 11.27 0.28
N THR A 232 20.98 12.26 -0.56
CA THR A 232 21.35 13.61 -0.13
C THR A 232 20.12 14.38 0.37
N GLU A 233 20.33 15.55 0.99
CA GLU A 233 19.22 16.45 1.35
C GLU A 233 18.36 16.89 0.16
N SER A 234 18.92 16.83 -1.05
CA SER A 234 18.23 17.08 -2.31
C SER A 234 17.58 15.83 -2.92
N GLY A 235 17.50 14.73 -2.17
CA GLY A 235 16.90 13.46 -2.59
C GLY A 235 17.71 12.67 -3.62
N ARG A 236 18.85 13.19 -4.10
CA ARG A 236 19.71 12.50 -5.07
C ARG A 236 20.47 11.36 -4.42
N LYS A 237 20.91 10.38 -5.21
CA LYS A 237 21.83 9.33 -4.73
C LYS A 237 23.05 9.95 -4.06
N ALA A 238 23.35 9.53 -2.83
CA ALA A 238 24.52 9.99 -2.10
C ALA A 238 25.80 9.41 -2.73
N ALA A 239 26.76 10.29 -3.07
CA ALA A 239 28.06 9.87 -3.61
C ALA A 239 28.90 9.08 -2.60
N PHE A 240 28.67 9.34 -1.31
CA PHE A 240 29.25 8.62 -0.18
C PHE A 240 28.11 8.16 0.73
N ALA A 241 27.37 7.14 0.31
CA ALA A 241 26.51 6.43 1.25
C ALA A 241 27.44 5.86 2.33
N SER A 242 27.31 6.29 3.58
CA SER A 242 28.13 5.69 4.63
C SER A 242 27.67 4.24 4.78
N ASN A 243 28.46 3.29 4.25
CA ASN A 243 28.29 1.86 4.54
C ASN A 243 28.56 1.54 6.03
N THR A 244 28.81 2.55 6.86
CA THR A 244 28.83 2.46 8.30
C THR A 244 27.44 2.80 8.84
N GLY A 245 26.77 1.83 9.45
CA GLY A 245 25.56 2.02 10.27
C GLY A 245 25.80 2.86 11.53
N GLY A 246 26.43 4.03 11.40
CA GLY A 246 26.79 4.91 12.50
C GLY A 246 27.89 5.88 12.09
N SER A 247 27.52 7.14 11.88
CA SER A 247 28.44 8.27 12.10
C SER A 247 27.64 9.55 12.27
N SER A 248 26.95 9.67 13.39
CA SER A 248 27.03 10.91 14.16
C SER A 248 28.12 10.68 15.19
N THR A 249 29.09 11.58 15.24
CA THR A 249 30.12 11.65 16.27
C THR A 249 29.49 11.69 17.67
N SER A 250 29.35 10.53 18.30
CA SER A 250 29.16 10.41 19.74
C SER A 250 29.74 9.07 20.19
N THR A 251 30.85 9.16 20.91
CA THR A 251 31.46 8.06 21.65
C THR A 251 30.49 7.54 22.71
N ALA A 252 29.72 6.49 22.40
CA ALA A 252 29.04 5.66 23.40
C ALA A 252 28.81 4.25 22.82
N PRO A 253 29.36 3.19 23.43
CA PRO A 253 29.20 1.82 22.96
C PRO A 253 28.08 1.10 23.74
N HIS A 254 26.81 1.23 23.32
CA HIS A 254 25.73 0.25 23.52
C HIS A 254 24.42 0.76 22.87
N ASP A 255 23.64 -0.15 22.30
CA ASP A 255 22.25 0.02 21.83
C ASP A 255 21.99 0.79 20.51
N THR A 256 22.23 0.13 19.37
CA THR A 256 22.06 0.70 18.02
C THR A 256 20.75 0.35 17.31
N THR A 257 19.87 -0.47 17.91
CA THR A 257 18.57 -0.86 17.32
C THR A 257 17.38 -0.19 18.02
N THR A 258 17.39 -0.11 19.35
CA THR A 258 16.32 0.47 20.19
C THR A 258 16.16 1.98 20.01
N ASN A 259 17.25 2.72 19.76
CA ASN A 259 17.19 4.18 19.60
C ASN A 259 16.58 4.64 18.26
N ARG A 260 16.37 3.72 17.29
CA ARG A 260 15.77 4.02 15.97
C ARG A 260 14.25 3.88 15.93
N GLU A 261 13.68 3.09 16.81
CA GLU A 261 12.23 2.91 16.96
C GLU A 261 11.78 3.69 18.19
N SER A 262 11.74 5.02 18.12
CA SER A 262 11.30 5.87 19.23
C SER A 262 10.41 7.01 18.72
N HIS A 263 9.61 7.60 19.62
CA HIS A 263 8.77 8.77 19.31
C HIS A 263 9.60 9.93 18.75
N GLN A 264 10.84 10.10 19.22
CA GLN A 264 11.75 11.13 18.73
C GLN A 264 12.38 10.82 17.38
N ALA A 265 12.73 9.55 17.12
CA ALA A 265 13.38 9.15 15.88
C ALA A 265 12.38 9.06 14.72
N LYS A 266 11.13 8.67 15.00
CA LYS A 266 10.05 8.46 14.02
C LYS A 266 8.72 9.05 14.50
N PRO A 267 8.60 10.38 14.64
CA PRO A 267 7.34 11.00 15.06
C PRO A 267 6.20 10.77 14.06
N TRP A 268 6.51 10.63 12.77
CA TRP A 268 5.55 10.21 11.73
C TRP A 268 4.95 8.82 11.96
N LYS A 269 5.63 7.94 12.70
CA LYS A 269 5.16 6.58 12.99
C LYS A 269 4.51 6.51 14.35
N TYR A 270 5.10 7.17 15.35
CA TYR A 270 4.79 6.99 16.77
C TYR A 270 3.94 8.11 17.40
N VAL A 271 3.97 9.32 16.84
CA VAL A 271 3.24 10.48 17.38
C VAL A 271 2.05 10.81 16.48
N ASP A 272 2.29 11.08 15.21
CA ASP A 272 1.25 11.50 14.27
C ASP A 272 0.88 10.38 13.30
N MET A 273 -0.18 9.63 13.62
CA MET A 273 -0.62 8.47 12.83
C MET A 273 -1.15 8.84 11.44
N ARG A 274 -1.40 10.14 11.19
CA ARG A 274 -1.90 10.64 9.89
C ARG A 274 -0.83 10.61 8.81
N ALA A 275 0.46 10.65 9.16
CA ALA A 275 1.54 10.95 8.24
C ALA A 275 1.56 10.04 7.00
N ILE A 276 1.42 8.72 7.19
CA ILE A 276 1.45 7.75 6.09
C ILE A 276 0.21 7.88 5.19
N SER A 277 -0.97 8.11 5.78
CA SER A 277 -2.23 8.29 5.05
C SER A 277 -2.26 9.59 4.24
N VAL A 278 -1.76 10.68 4.82
CA VAL A 278 -1.59 11.95 4.12
C VAL A 278 -0.59 11.83 2.98
N PHE A 279 0.52 11.10 3.20
CA PHE A 279 1.49 10.84 2.14
C PHE A 279 0.90 9.97 1.02
N ALA A 280 0.12 8.93 1.36
CA ALA A 280 -0.57 8.09 0.39
C ALA A 280 -1.49 8.90 -0.52
N TRP A 281 -2.31 9.79 0.07
CA TRP A 281 -3.14 10.71 -0.70
C TRP A 281 -2.33 11.62 -1.62
N ALA A 282 -1.21 12.17 -1.13
CA ALA A 282 -0.32 13.00 -1.94
C ALA A 282 0.29 12.24 -3.13
N VAL A 283 0.62 10.95 -2.98
CA VAL A 283 1.10 10.10 -4.09
C VAL A 283 -0.04 9.81 -5.09
N HIS A 284 -1.23 9.48 -4.60
CA HIS A 284 -2.39 9.18 -5.43
C HIS A 284 -2.86 10.38 -6.27
N GLU A 285 -2.85 11.58 -5.68
CA GLU A 285 -3.28 12.81 -6.35
C GLU A 285 -2.18 13.50 -7.17
N ALA A 286 -0.95 13.00 -7.11
CA ALA A 286 0.16 13.59 -7.85
C ALA A 286 0.09 13.27 -9.34
N ASP A 287 0.36 14.27 -10.16
CA ASP A 287 0.58 14.11 -11.59
C ASP A 287 2.08 14.16 -11.94
N GLY A 288 2.39 13.85 -13.20
CA GLY A 288 3.78 13.84 -13.66
C GLY A 288 4.46 15.22 -13.57
N ALA A 289 3.71 16.32 -13.64
CA ALA A 289 4.25 17.68 -13.55
C ALA A 289 4.66 18.03 -12.11
N LEU A 290 3.81 17.69 -11.14
CA LEU A 290 4.07 17.83 -9.72
C LEU A 290 5.28 16.99 -9.31
N VAL A 291 5.32 15.71 -9.71
CA VAL A 291 6.45 14.82 -9.44
C VAL A 291 7.73 15.35 -10.07
N ARG A 292 7.71 15.78 -11.34
CA ARG A 292 8.89 16.35 -12.01
C ARG A 292 9.57 17.45 -11.19
N THR A 293 8.75 18.29 -10.57
CA THR A 293 9.21 19.49 -9.85
C THR A 293 9.57 19.19 -8.40
N ASN A 294 8.84 18.27 -7.75
CA ASN A 294 8.89 18.06 -6.31
C ASN A 294 9.35 16.65 -5.88
N TRP A 295 9.81 15.80 -6.80
CA TRP A 295 10.31 14.46 -6.48
C TRP A 295 11.28 14.40 -5.29
N PRO A 296 12.17 15.39 -5.00
CA PRO A 296 13.06 15.32 -3.85
C PRO A 296 12.36 15.25 -2.51
N LEU A 297 11.09 15.68 -2.45
CA LEU A 297 10.28 15.65 -1.23
C LEU A 297 9.56 14.31 -1.04
N PHE A 298 9.27 13.58 -2.13
CA PHE A 298 8.65 12.25 -2.06
C PHE A 298 9.66 11.16 -1.67
N VAL A 299 10.86 11.22 -2.25
CA VAL A 299 11.87 10.13 -2.13
C VAL A 299 12.26 9.80 -0.69
N PRO A 300 12.58 10.77 0.20
CA PRO A 300 12.95 10.44 1.58
C PRO A 300 11.83 9.75 2.35
N VAL A 301 10.57 10.13 2.10
CA VAL A 301 9.40 9.51 2.73
C VAL A 301 9.22 8.08 2.22
N LEU A 302 9.28 7.87 0.90
CA LEU A 302 9.19 6.52 0.31
C LEU A 302 10.25 5.56 0.86
N LEU A 303 11.50 6.01 0.89
CA LEU A 303 12.61 5.20 1.39
C LEU A 303 12.45 4.90 2.88
N ALA A 304 12.05 5.88 3.71
CA ALA A 304 11.81 5.66 5.12
C ALA A 304 10.71 4.60 5.37
N LEU A 305 9.67 4.56 4.54
CA LEU A 305 8.62 3.55 4.65
C LEU A 305 9.10 2.17 4.15
N VAL A 306 9.76 2.09 3.01
CA VAL A 306 10.26 0.83 2.41
C VAL A 306 11.34 0.18 3.26
N GLU A 307 12.12 0.97 4.00
CA GLU A 307 13.18 0.48 4.88
C GLU A 307 12.70 0.27 6.33
N ASP A 308 11.42 0.53 6.64
CA ASP A 308 10.90 0.40 8.01
C ASP A 308 10.97 -1.05 8.52
N ALA A 309 11.14 -1.22 9.83
CA ALA A 309 11.22 -2.55 10.44
C ALA A 309 9.83 -3.20 10.60
N ASP A 310 8.76 -2.41 10.66
CA ASP A 310 7.40 -2.89 10.85
C ASP A 310 6.78 -3.35 9.51
N THR A 311 6.39 -4.63 9.46
CA THR A 311 5.86 -5.31 8.28
C THR A 311 4.72 -4.54 7.58
N PRO A 312 3.63 -4.13 8.26
CA PRO A 312 2.55 -3.35 7.63
C PRO A 312 3.01 -2.00 7.07
N VAL A 313 3.91 -1.29 7.76
CA VAL A 313 4.45 0.00 7.29
C VAL A 313 5.28 -0.22 6.02
N ARG A 314 6.16 -1.23 6.03
CA ARG A 314 6.98 -1.59 4.87
C ARG A 314 6.13 -2.04 3.68
N ALA A 315 5.17 -2.92 3.89
CA ALA A 315 4.26 -3.39 2.86
C ALA A 315 3.50 -2.21 2.20
N ARG A 316 3.03 -1.27 3.03
CA ARG A 316 2.38 -0.05 2.55
C ARG A 316 3.35 0.86 1.77
N GLY A 317 4.57 1.03 2.25
CA GLY A 317 5.63 1.76 1.54
C GLY A 317 5.94 1.19 0.16
N LEU A 318 5.97 -0.14 0.02
CA LEU A 318 6.18 -0.83 -1.26
C LEU A 318 5.01 -0.62 -2.25
N GLY A 319 3.78 -0.60 -1.74
CA GLY A 319 2.59 -0.24 -2.52
C GLY A 319 2.68 1.19 -3.06
N LEU A 320 2.95 2.15 -2.16
CA LEU A 320 3.10 3.56 -2.53
C LEU A 320 4.27 3.80 -3.49
N LEU A 321 5.36 3.05 -3.36
CA LEU A 321 6.45 3.10 -4.33
C LEU A 321 5.99 2.66 -5.72
N THR A 322 5.18 1.60 -5.80
CA THR A 322 4.64 1.11 -7.08
C THR A 322 3.75 2.17 -7.74
N GLU A 323 2.88 2.83 -6.97
CA GLU A 323 2.02 3.91 -7.42
C GLU A 323 2.81 5.15 -7.84
N PHE A 324 3.80 5.56 -7.03
CA PHE A 324 4.68 6.68 -7.34
C PHE A 324 5.41 6.46 -8.67
N VAL A 325 5.98 5.27 -8.89
CA VAL A 325 6.68 4.95 -10.15
C VAL A 325 5.75 5.04 -11.36
N ALA A 326 4.46 4.73 -11.21
CA ALA A 326 3.48 4.80 -12.30
C ALA A 326 3.19 6.24 -12.77
N VAL A 327 3.30 7.22 -11.86
CA VAL A 327 3.08 8.66 -12.16
C VAL A 327 4.36 9.41 -12.50
N VAL A 328 5.53 8.78 -12.39
CA VAL A 328 6.81 9.39 -12.77
C VAL A 328 6.78 9.78 -14.26
N PRO A 329 7.13 11.04 -14.60
CA PRO A 329 7.10 11.51 -15.98
C PRO A 329 8.14 10.81 -16.88
N ASP A 330 7.95 10.99 -18.19
CA ASP A 330 8.85 10.49 -19.24
C ASP A 330 9.06 8.97 -19.20
N GLY A 331 8.05 8.23 -18.74
CA GLY A 331 8.09 6.79 -18.62
C GLY A 331 9.23 6.28 -17.74
N GLY A 332 9.63 7.03 -16.70
CA GLY A 332 10.75 6.67 -15.83
C GLY A 332 12.08 7.35 -16.17
N GLY A 333 12.14 8.17 -17.23
CA GLY A 333 13.36 8.91 -17.60
C GLY A 333 13.90 9.79 -16.47
N LEU A 334 13.01 10.37 -15.64
CA LEU A 334 13.39 11.11 -14.45
C LEU A 334 14.21 10.25 -13.47
N LEU A 335 13.74 9.04 -13.15
CA LEU A 335 14.43 8.14 -12.20
C LEU A 335 15.82 7.77 -12.70
N HIS A 336 15.95 7.51 -13.99
CA HIS A 336 17.23 7.17 -14.59
C HIS A 336 18.21 8.35 -14.57
N SER A 337 17.75 9.54 -14.96
CA SER A 337 18.59 10.75 -15.01
C SER A 337 19.09 11.21 -13.64
N THR A 338 18.35 10.88 -12.57
CA THR A 338 18.69 11.23 -11.19
C THR A 338 19.40 10.10 -10.43
N GLY A 339 19.48 8.91 -11.02
CA GLY A 339 20.05 7.69 -10.41
C GLY A 339 19.17 7.08 -9.31
N LEU A 340 17.92 7.52 -9.20
CA LEU A 340 16.95 7.03 -8.21
C LEU A 340 16.47 5.61 -8.50
N ASP A 341 16.49 5.19 -9.76
CA ASP A 341 16.20 3.82 -10.17
C ASP A 341 16.99 2.79 -9.34
N SER A 342 18.31 3.00 -9.22
CA SER A 342 19.18 2.14 -8.42
C SER A 342 18.93 2.26 -6.92
N VAL A 343 18.72 3.47 -6.40
CA VAL A 343 18.50 3.72 -4.97
C VAL A 343 17.21 3.05 -4.50
N LEU A 344 16.13 3.22 -5.25
CA LEU A 344 14.83 2.63 -4.93
C LEU A 344 14.89 1.10 -5.04
N ALA A 345 15.55 0.57 -6.08
CA ALA A 345 15.72 -0.88 -6.21
C ALA A 345 16.53 -1.44 -5.02
N ASP A 346 17.67 -0.82 -4.69
CA ASP A 346 18.54 -1.26 -3.59
C ASP A 346 17.85 -1.21 -2.21
N ALA A 347 16.93 -0.26 -2.00
CA ALA A 347 16.11 -0.21 -0.79
C ALA A 347 15.08 -1.35 -0.71
N VAL A 348 14.55 -1.81 -1.85
CA VAL A 348 13.54 -2.89 -1.89
C VAL A 348 14.19 -4.27 -1.80
N PHE A 349 15.34 -4.50 -2.43
CA PHE A 349 15.98 -5.82 -2.53
C PHE A 349 16.12 -6.59 -1.21
N PRO A 350 16.53 -5.97 -0.07
CA PRO A 350 16.60 -6.67 1.20
C PRO A 350 15.29 -7.32 1.63
N THR A 351 14.15 -6.74 1.24
CA THR A 351 12.81 -7.27 1.57
C THR A 351 12.54 -8.63 0.94
N LEU A 352 13.19 -8.97 -0.19
CA LEU A 352 13.03 -10.28 -0.83
C LEU A 352 13.59 -11.43 0.02
N LEU A 353 14.38 -11.13 1.05
CA LEU A 353 14.98 -12.10 1.97
C LEU A 353 14.32 -12.11 3.35
N PHE A 354 13.18 -11.42 3.52
CA PHE A 354 12.33 -11.53 4.71
C PHE A 354 11.55 -12.84 4.60
N LEU A 355 12.16 -13.91 5.10
CA LEU A 355 11.73 -15.30 4.90
C LEU A 355 11.52 -16.02 6.25
N PRO A 356 10.70 -17.10 6.29
CA PRO A 356 10.28 -17.86 7.48
C PRO A 356 11.33 -18.19 8.55
N ARG A 357 12.62 -18.31 8.18
CA ARG A 357 13.70 -18.59 9.15
C ARG A 357 13.94 -17.45 10.14
N LEU A 358 13.62 -16.22 9.75
CA LEU A 358 13.82 -15.01 10.55
C LEU A 358 12.53 -14.17 10.68
N THR A 359 11.68 -14.21 9.66
CA THR A 359 10.43 -13.45 9.59
C THR A 359 9.27 -14.43 9.50
N PRO A 360 8.20 -14.36 10.32
CA PRO A 360 7.08 -15.29 10.24
C PRO A 360 6.52 -15.45 8.81
N GLU A 361 6.01 -16.64 8.47
CA GLU A 361 5.56 -16.95 7.10
C GLU A 361 4.49 -15.97 6.59
N ASN A 362 3.50 -15.63 7.42
CA ASN A 362 2.46 -14.67 7.08
C ASN A 362 3.05 -13.28 6.76
N GLU A 363 3.98 -12.81 7.59
CA GLU A 363 4.65 -11.52 7.37
C GLU A 363 5.52 -11.55 6.10
N SER A 364 6.21 -12.66 5.83
CA SER A 364 6.97 -12.86 4.60
C SER A 364 6.07 -12.73 3.37
N LEU A 365 4.89 -13.37 3.38
CA LEU A 365 3.92 -13.28 2.29
C LEU A 365 3.34 -11.87 2.10
N GLN A 366 3.13 -11.12 3.18
CA GLN A 366 2.70 -9.73 3.12
C GLN A 366 3.73 -8.82 2.45
N LEU A 367 5.02 -9.18 2.49
CA LEU A 367 6.13 -8.38 1.97
C LEU A 367 6.56 -8.77 0.55
N LEU A 368 6.63 -10.06 0.24
CA LEU A 368 7.16 -10.56 -1.04
C LEU A 368 6.37 -10.03 -2.24
N GLY A 369 5.04 -10.16 -2.23
CA GLY A 369 4.18 -9.74 -3.34
C GLY A 369 4.34 -8.25 -3.69
N PRO A 370 4.20 -7.33 -2.72
CA PRO A 370 4.47 -5.90 -2.91
C PRO A 370 5.92 -5.60 -3.35
N ALA A 371 6.92 -6.28 -2.77
CA ALA A 371 8.32 -6.06 -3.12
C ALA A 371 8.63 -6.42 -4.58
N TYR A 372 8.18 -7.59 -5.04
CA TYR A 372 8.32 -7.98 -6.45
C TYR A 372 7.55 -7.03 -7.38
N SER A 373 6.37 -6.58 -6.98
CA SER A 373 5.56 -5.64 -7.77
C SER A 373 6.24 -4.28 -7.92
N ALA A 374 6.84 -3.75 -6.84
CA ALA A 374 7.62 -2.51 -6.89
C ALA A 374 8.86 -2.65 -7.79
N LEU A 375 9.60 -3.75 -7.68
CA LEU A 375 10.78 -4.00 -8.52
C LEU A 375 10.43 -4.20 -10.01
N LEU A 376 9.32 -4.89 -10.31
CA LEU A 376 8.82 -5.01 -11.68
C LEU A 376 8.36 -3.65 -12.24
N SER A 377 7.75 -2.80 -11.42
CA SER A 377 7.39 -1.43 -11.81
C SER A 377 8.63 -0.59 -12.15
N LEU A 378 9.68 -0.67 -11.31
CA LEU A 378 10.97 -0.02 -11.55
C LEU A 378 11.64 -0.55 -12.84
N ALA A 379 11.61 -1.87 -13.08
CA ALA A 379 12.16 -2.45 -14.30
C ALA A 379 11.41 -1.97 -15.56
N LYS A 380 10.08 -1.85 -15.48
CA LYS A 380 9.26 -1.30 -16.57
C LYS A 380 9.60 0.16 -16.84
N ALA A 381 9.74 0.98 -15.80
CA ALA A 381 10.15 2.38 -15.90
C ALA A 381 11.56 2.55 -16.48
N ALA A 382 12.52 1.69 -16.09
CA ALA A 382 13.85 1.67 -16.69
C ALA A 382 13.83 1.35 -18.20
N GLY A 383 12.85 0.58 -18.65
CA GLY A 383 12.63 0.29 -20.07
C GLY A 383 12.09 1.49 -20.85
N ALA A 384 11.12 2.22 -20.31
CA ALA A 384 10.48 3.32 -21.02
C ALA A 384 11.30 4.63 -21.03
N GLY A 385 12.18 4.85 -20.04
CA GLY A 385 13.09 6.00 -20.01
C GLY A 385 14.23 5.95 -21.03
N SER A 386 14.48 4.81 -21.68
CA SER A 386 15.54 4.61 -22.66
C SER A 386 15.11 4.97 -24.09
N ASN A 387 14.56 6.18 -24.28
CA ASN A 387 14.21 6.72 -25.60
C ASN A 387 15.40 7.44 -26.28
N THR A 388 16.63 7.00 -26.05
CA THR A 388 17.75 7.45 -26.88
C THR A 388 17.55 6.92 -28.29
N SER A 389 17.52 7.86 -29.24
CA SER A 389 17.10 7.72 -30.64
C SER A 389 18.03 6.90 -31.53
N THR A 390 18.57 5.78 -31.02
CA THR A 390 19.46 4.85 -31.74
C THR A 390 19.02 3.39 -31.63
N ALA A 391 17.86 3.09 -31.05
CA ALA A 391 17.33 1.74 -31.05
C ALA A 391 16.76 1.42 -32.45
N VAL A 392 17.55 0.72 -33.26
CA VAL A 392 16.98 -0.27 -34.18
C VAL A 392 15.99 -1.06 -33.34
N ALA A 393 14.70 -0.87 -33.59
CA ALA A 393 13.63 -1.44 -32.80
C ALA A 393 13.68 -2.96 -32.91
N ASN A 394 14.44 -3.60 -32.02
CA ASN A 394 14.30 -5.01 -31.72
C ASN A 394 12.95 -5.16 -30.99
N LYS A 395 11.87 -5.12 -31.76
CA LYS A 395 10.48 -5.26 -31.32
C LYS A 395 10.36 -6.51 -30.45
N GLY A 396 10.40 -6.35 -29.13
CA GLY A 396 10.18 -7.43 -28.16
C GLY A 396 11.29 -7.69 -27.14
N LEU A 397 12.43 -6.99 -27.19
CA LEU A 397 13.48 -7.14 -26.16
C LEU A 397 13.45 -5.97 -25.16
N PRO A 398 13.51 -6.22 -23.83
CA PRO A 398 13.59 -5.14 -22.87
C PRO A 398 14.93 -4.40 -22.98
N PRO A 399 14.99 -3.08 -22.74
CA PRO A 399 16.24 -2.32 -22.72
C PRO A 399 17.24 -2.85 -21.70
N ASN A 400 18.53 -2.58 -21.93
CA ASN A 400 19.62 -3.17 -21.14
C ASN A 400 19.46 -2.95 -19.62
N ALA A 401 19.08 -1.73 -19.20
CA ALA A 401 18.87 -1.42 -17.77
C ALA A 401 17.75 -2.27 -17.14
N ALA A 402 16.61 -2.41 -17.84
CA ALA A 402 15.51 -3.27 -17.41
C ALA A 402 15.94 -4.75 -17.38
N ALA A 403 16.67 -5.21 -18.39
CA ALA A 403 17.16 -6.60 -18.46
C ALA A 403 18.16 -6.94 -17.34
N ILE A 404 19.02 -5.98 -16.95
CA ILE A 404 19.96 -6.13 -15.82
C ILE A 404 19.17 -6.24 -14.50
N LEU A 405 18.20 -5.36 -14.27
CA LEU A 405 17.40 -5.40 -13.06
C LEU A 405 16.59 -6.71 -12.97
N LEU A 406 15.95 -7.14 -14.06
CA LEU A 406 15.19 -8.40 -14.09
C LEU A 406 16.07 -9.64 -13.83
N ASP A 407 17.29 -9.68 -14.38
CA ASP A 407 18.26 -10.74 -14.08
C ASP A 407 18.62 -10.78 -12.59
N ARG A 408 18.84 -9.60 -12.00
CA ARG A 408 19.13 -9.46 -10.57
C ARG A 408 17.94 -9.93 -9.71
N ILE A 409 16.71 -9.54 -10.05
CA ILE A 409 15.49 -9.99 -9.34
C ILE A 409 15.39 -11.52 -9.38
N LEU A 410 15.66 -12.16 -10.52
CA LEU A 410 15.59 -13.61 -10.63
C LEU A 410 16.68 -14.30 -9.79
N ARG A 411 17.92 -13.79 -9.81
CA ARG A 411 19.06 -14.39 -9.10
C ARG A 411 19.01 -14.16 -7.59
N GLU A 412 18.88 -12.90 -7.19
CA GLU A 412 18.98 -12.46 -5.79
C GLU A 412 17.63 -12.51 -5.07
N GLY A 413 16.51 -12.50 -5.81
CA GLY A 413 15.17 -12.65 -5.27
C GLY A 413 14.69 -14.09 -5.35
N ILE A 414 14.37 -14.55 -6.56
CA ILE A 414 13.69 -15.84 -6.77
C ILE A 414 14.58 -17.02 -6.35
N TYR A 415 15.79 -17.14 -6.89
CA TYR A 415 16.64 -18.30 -6.60
C TYR A 415 17.18 -18.31 -5.18
N ALA A 416 17.58 -17.15 -4.65
CA ALA A 416 18.00 -17.05 -3.26
C ALA A 416 16.82 -17.35 -2.32
N GLY A 417 15.66 -16.76 -2.56
CA GLY A 417 14.45 -17.01 -1.77
C GLY A 417 14.04 -18.47 -1.79
N TYR A 418 13.99 -19.09 -2.97
CA TYR A 418 13.67 -20.51 -3.09
C TYR A 418 14.69 -21.39 -2.36
N PHE A 419 15.99 -21.09 -2.49
CA PHE A 419 17.04 -21.85 -1.80
C PHE A 419 16.93 -21.76 -0.27
N HIS A 420 16.44 -20.64 0.27
CA HIS A 420 16.32 -20.43 1.72
C HIS A 420 14.97 -20.82 2.32
N ALA A 421 13.93 -20.94 1.50
CA ALA A 421 12.56 -21.17 1.96
C ALA A 421 11.79 -22.22 1.13
N SER A 422 12.49 -23.12 0.43
CA SER A 422 11.86 -24.21 -0.35
C SER A 422 10.97 -25.13 0.48
N GLU A 423 11.21 -25.20 1.78
CA GLU A 423 10.43 -25.96 2.76
C GLU A 423 9.07 -25.31 3.10
N HIS A 424 8.85 -24.06 2.71
CA HIS A 424 7.63 -23.30 2.98
C HIS A 424 6.76 -23.19 1.72
N ILE A 425 5.76 -24.07 1.60
CA ILE A 425 5.01 -24.24 0.35
C ILE A 425 4.25 -22.98 -0.11
N HIS A 426 3.76 -22.14 0.81
CA HIS A 426 3.12 -20.87 0.46
C HIS A 426 4.12 -19.86 -0.10
N ILE A 427 5.34 -19.84 0.44
CA ILE A 427 6.43 -19.03 -0.10
C ILE A 427 6.82 -19.55 -1.49
N VAL A 428 6.92 -20.86 -1.66
CA VAL A 428 7.20 -21.48 -2.97
C VAL A 428 6.14 -21.08 -3.99
N GLU A 429 4.86 -21.15 -3.66
CA GLU A 429 3.77 -20.69 -4.55
C GLU A 429 3.99 -19.23 -4.99
N GLU A 430 4.26 -18.33 -4.05
CA GLU A 430 4.48 -16.91 -4.34
C GLU A 430 5.72 -16.71 -5.22
N LEU A 431 6.83 -17.39 -4.93
CA LEU A 431 8.04 -17.33 -5.76
C LEU A 431 7.78 -17.83 -7.18
N MET A 432 6.98 -18.90 -7.37
CA MET A 432 6.65 -19.43 -8.69
C MET A 432 5.80 -18.44 -9.49
N ARG A 433 4.79 -17.85 -8.84
CA ARG A 433 3.95 -16.79 -9.43
C ARG A 433 4.80 -15.61 -9.91
N GLN A 434 5.72 -15.14 -9.07
CA GLN A 434 6.58 -13.99 -9.42
C GLN A 434 7.63 -14.37 -10.46
N ALA A 435 8.18 -15.60 -10.42
CA ALA A 435 9.10 -16.11 -11.44
C ALA A 435 8.45 -16.07 -12.83
N GLY A 436 7.19 -16.50 -12.96
CA GLY A 436 6.43 -16.40 -14.21
C GLY A 436 6.36 -14.96 -14.74
N ARG A 437 5.98 -14.00 -13.88
CA ARG A 437 5.90 -12.57 -14.24
C ARG A 437 7.25 -12.00 -14.67
N ILE A 438 8.33 -12.38 -13.98
CA ILE A 438 9.69 -11.94 -14.31
C ILE A 438 10.13 -12.53 -15.66
N VAL A 439 9.89 -13.82 -15.90
CA VAL A 439 10.21 -14.49 -17.18
C VAL A 439 9.45 -13.84 -18.33
N GLU A 440 8.17 -13.53 -18.15
CA GLU A 440 7.38 -12.80 -19.13
C GLU A 440 8.00 -11.42 -19.44
N ALA A 441 8.36 -10.66 -18.41
CA ALA A 441 8.98 -9.35 -18.56
C ALA A 441 10.39 -9.41 -19.22
N MET A 442 11.14 -10.48 -18.98
CA MET A 442 12.45 -10.71 -19.61
C MET A 442 12.34 -11.12 -21.09
N GLY A 443 11.23 -11.76 -21.47
CA GLY A 443 11.05 -12.35 -22.79
C GLY A 443 12.19 -13.34 -23.12
N ILE A 444 12.74 -13.24 -24.33
CA ILE A 444 13.81 -14.15 -24.78
C ILE A 444 15.09 -14.09 -23.93
N TYR A 445 15.32 -13.02 -23.17
CA TYR A 445 16.48 -12.96 -22.27
C TYR A 445 16.38 -13.92 -21.09
N ALA A 446 15.21 -14.45 -20.78
CA ALA A 446 15.05 -15.51 -19.78
C ALA A 446 15.79 -16.81 -20.17
N VAL A 447 16.11 -17.01 -21.45
CA VAL A 447 16.84 -18.19 -21.96
C VAL A 447 18.15 -18.45 -21.21
N LYS A 448 18.88 -17.42 -20.78
CA LYS A 448 20.15 -17.61 -20.04
C LYS A 448 19.96 -18.33 -18.71
N HIS A 449 18.76 -18.24 -18.13
CA HIS A 449 18.37 -18.87 -16.89
C HIS A 449 17.83 -20.29 -17.08
N LEU A 450 17.92 -20.82 -18.30
CA LEU A 450 17.75 -22.25 -18.55
C LEU A 450 19.04 -23.05 -18.35
N LYS A 451 20.25 -22.47 -18.39
CA LYS A 451 21.50 -23.24 -18.58
C LYS A 451 22.66 -22.86 -17.64
N THR A 452 22.41 -22.26 -16.50
CA THR A 452 23.43 -21.98 -15.49
C THR A 452 23.63 -23.20 -14.58
N HIS A 453 24.85 -23.70 -14.53
CA HIS A 453 25.23 -24.82 -13.67
C HIS A 453 24.74 -24.59 -12.23
N THR A 454 23.80 -25.44 -11.81
CA THR A 454 23.32 -25.76 -10.45
C THR A 454 22.08 -25.08 -9.85
N LYS A 455 21.49 -24.00 -10.40
CA LYS A 455 20.20 -23.45 -9.88
C LYS A 455 19.43 -22.64 -10.95
N ASP A 456 18.70 -23.33 -11.82
CA ASP A 456 17.92 -22.70 -12.90
C ASP A 456 16.41 -22.88 -12.71
N LEU A 457 15.61 -22.16 -13.51
CA LEU A 457 14.15 -22.24 -13.55
C LEU A 457 13.65 -23.70 -13.66
N MET A 458 14.26 -24.49 -14.54
CA MET A 458 13.77 -25.83 -14.86
C MET A 458 13.91 -26.83 -13.69
N PRO A 459 15.08 -26.97 -13.02
CA PRO A 459 15.18 -27.74 -11.79
C PRO A 459 14.24 -27.26 -10.69
N MET A 460 14.02 -25.95 -10.57
CA MET A 460 13.11 -25.36 -9.59
C MET A 460 11.66 -25.80 -9.85
N TYR A 461 11.21 -25.76 -11.11
CA TYR A 461 9.90 -26.26 -11.50
C TYR A 461 9.77 -27.78 -11.30
N ALA A 462 10.82 -28.53 -11.64
CA ALA A 462 10.83 -29.98 -11.50
C ALA A 462 10.67 -30.41 -10.04
N ALA A 463 11.34 -29.73 -9.11
CA ALA A 463 11.22 -30.00 -7.68
C ALA A 463 9.76 -29.92 -7.18
N VAL A 464 8.94 -29.02 -7.74
CA VAL A 464 7.52 -28.89 -7.36
C VAL A 464 6.64 -29.88 -8.13
N LEU A 465 6.78 -29.95 -9.46
CA LEU A 465 5.88 -30.73 -10.32
C LEU A 465 6.09 -32.24 -10.21
N THR A 466 7.28 -32.68 -9.79
CA THR A 466 7.61 -34.11 -9.64
C THR A 466 7.62 -34.58 -8.19
N ASP A 467 7.26 -33.70 -7.23
CA ASP A 467 7.13 -34.09 -5.82
C ASP A 467 5.97 -35.10 -5.69
N PRO A 468 6.20 -36.30 -5.10
CA PRO A 468 5.13 -37.27 -4.85
C PRO A 468 3.99 -36.73 -3.97
N PHE A 469 4.21 -35.64 -3.23
CA PHE A 469 3.21 -34.98 -2.40
C PHE A 469 2.68 -33.68 -2.97
N ALA A 470 2.97 -33.35 -4.24
CA ALA A 470 2.54 -32.12 -4.90
C ALA A 470 1.04 -31.84 -4.77
N MET A 471 0.20 -32.89 -4.75
CA MET A 471 -1.27 -32.75 -4.66
C MET A 471 -1.79 -32.32 -3.29
N ARG A 472 -0.94 -32.33 -2.24
CA ARG A 472 -1.30 -31.80 -0.92
C ARG A 472 -1.56 -30.30 -0.95
N TYR A 473 -0.88 -29.57 -1.82
CA TYR A 473 -1.03 -28.13 -1.97
C TYR A 473 -1.07 -27.73 -3.45
N LYS A 474 -2.25 -27.92 -4.05
CA LYS A 474 -2.54 -27.67 -5.47
C LYS A 474 -2.21 -26.25 -5.97
N PRO A 475 -2.36 -25.15 -5.18
CA PRO A 475 -2.03 -23.80 -5.64
C PRO A 475 -0.57 -23.61 -6.06
N ALA A 476 0.40 -24.20 -5.34
CA ALA A 476 1.81 -24.15 -5.72
C ALA A 476 2.05 -24.84 -7.08
N VAL A 477 1.43 -26.00 -7.30
CA VAL A 477 1.50 -26.72 -8.58
C VAL A 477 0.95 -25.87 -9.73
N ALA A 478 -0.21 -25.24 -9.52
CA ALA A 478 -0.82 -24.36 -10.51
C ALA A 478 0.10 -23.17 -10.86
N ALA A 479 0.66 -22.50 -9.85
CA ALA A 479 1.60 -21.40 -10.04
C ALA A 479 2.86 -21.83 -10.80
N THR A 480 3.39 -23.03 -10.50
CA THR A 480 4.54 -23.59 -11.22
C THR A 480 4.20 -23.95 -12.66
N LEU A 481 3.01 -24.49 -12.95
CA LEU A 481 2.57 -24.78 -14.32
C LEU A 481 2.42 -23.51 -15.15
N ASP A 482 1.86 -22.43 -14.57
CA ASP A 482 1.75 -21.14 -15.25
C ASP A 482 3.14 -20.51 -15.53
N ALA A 483 4.07 -20.62 -14.58
CA ALA A 483 5.46 -20.18 -14.77
C ALA A 483 6.20 -21.02 -15.82
N LEU A 484 5.99 -22.35 -15.83
CA LEU A 484 6.53 -23.25 -16.85
C LEU A 484 5.95 -22.91 -18.22
N GLN A 485 4.63 -22.74 -18.35
CA GLN A 485 3.96 -22.36 -19.59
C GLN A 485 4.53 -21.04 -20.16
N THR A 486 4.78 -20.06 -19.29
CA THR A 486 5.39 -18.79 -19.66
C THR A 486 6.83 -19.01 -20.14
N THR A 487 7.61 -19.83 -19.44
CA THR A 487 8.98 -20.20 -19.82
C THR A 487 9.02 -20.94 -21.16
N LEU A 488 8.09 -21.87 -21.40
CA LEU A 488 7.96 -22.55 -22.69
C LEU A 488 7.72 -21.53 -23.79
N THR A 489 6.82 -20.57 -23.58
CA THR A 489 6.46 -19.57 -24.58
C THR A 489 7.61 -18.58 -24.86
N MET A 490 8.34 -18.15 -23.83
CA MET A 490 9.40 -17.14 -23.96
C MET A 490 10.74 -17.73 -24.40
N CYS A 491 11.03 -18.99 -24.03
CA CYS A 491 12.34 -19.60 -24.19
C CYS A 491 12.37 -20.77 -25.19
N TRP A 492 11.27 -21.06 -25.91
CA TRP A 492 11.17 -22.21 -26.81
C TRP A 492 12.35 -22.43 -27.78
N PRO A 493 13.01 -21.41 -28.36
CA PRO A 493 14.08 -21.64 -29.32
C PRO A 493 15.30 -22.39 -28.74
N ARG A 494 15.40 -22.46 -27.41
CA ARG A 494 16.53 -23.07 -26.69
C ARG A 494 16.13 -24.22 -25.76
N LEU A 495 14.89 -24.67 -25.82
CA LEU A 495 14.41 -25.82 -25.04
C LEU A 495 14.64 -27.16 -25.76
N VAL A 496 14.50 -27.17 -27.09
CA VAL A 496 14.55 -28.40 -27.90
C VAL A 496 15.99 -28.85 -28.15
N ARG A 497 16.22 -30.17 -28.23
CA ARG A 497 17.56 -30.78 -28.40
C ARG A 497 18.53 -30.42 -27.26
N THR A 498 17.96 -30.21 -26.08
CA THR A 498 18.67 -30.01 -24.82
C THR A 498 18.08 -30.93 -23.75
N PRO A 499 18.75 -31.16 -22.61
CA PRO A 499 18.19 -31.96 -21.51
C PRO A 499 16.82 -31.46 -21.01
N TRP A 500 16.51 -30.17 -21.21
CA TRP A 500 15.25 -29.57 -20.80
C TRP A 500 14.04 -30.11 -21.56
N GLN A 501 14.24 -30.65 -22.76
CA GLN A 501 13.19 -31.32 -23.51
C GLN A 501 12.64 -32.53 -22.72
N GLU A 502 13.54 -33.42 -22.30
CA GLU A 502 13.21 -34.64 -21.56
C GLU A 502 12.72 -34.31 -20.15
N GLU A 503 13.37 -33.36 -19.48
CA GLU A 503 12.95 -32.93 -18.14
C GLU A 503 11.54 -32.33 -18.16
N THR A 504 11.19 -31.53 -19.19
CA THR A 504 9.83 -30.99 -19.32
C THR A 504 8.79 -32.08 -19.52
N LEU A 505 9.07 -33.07 -20.37
CA LEU A 505 8.17 -34.22 -20.56
C LEU A 505 7.96 -34.96 -19.24
N LYS A 506 9.05 -35.25 -18.52
CA LYS A 506 9.01 -35.92 -17.22
C LYS A 506 8.18 -35.13 -16.19
N MET A 507 8.38 -33.82 -16.08
CA MET A 507 7.59 -32.96 -15.18
C MET A 507 6.10 -33.06 -15.46
N LEU A 508 5.69 -32.91 -16.72
CA LEU A 508 4.28 -32.96 -17.10
C LEU A 508 3.66 -34.34 -16.87
N MET A 509 4.40 -35.40 -17.19
CA MET A 509 3.95 -36.79 -16.99
C MET A 509 3.76 -37.12 -15.52
N LEU A 510 4.78 -36.90 -14.69
CA LEU A 510 4.70 -37.26 -13.27
C LEU A 510 3.63 -36.43 -12.56
N CYS A 511 3.55 -35.12 -12.83
CA CYS A 511 2.51 -34.28 -12.27
C CYS A 511 1.11 -34.76 -12.70
N TRP A 512 0.93 -35.17 -13.96
CA TRP A 512 -0.34 -35.73 -14.43
C TRP A 512 -0.70 -37.03 -13.70
N LEU A 513 0.25 -37.94 -13.51
CA LEU A 513 0.01 -39.19 -12.81
C LEU A 513 -0.39 -38.94 -11.35
N HIS A 514 0.28 -38.01 -10.65
CA HIS A 514 -0.12 -37.61 -9.29
C HIS A 514 -1.55 -37.04 -9.26
N VAL A 515 -1.93 -36.22 -10.25
CA VAL A 515 -3.27 -35.64 -10.38
C VAL A 515 -4.34 -36.73 -10.61
N VAL A 516 -4.03 -37.75 -11.42
CA VAL A 516 -4.93 -38.88 -11.68
C VAL A 516 -5.08 -39.76 -10.43
N GLU A 517 -3.98 -40.06 -9.74
CA GLU A 517 -3.99 -40.86 -8.51
C GLU A 517 -4.81 -40.22 -7.38
N GLU A 518 -4.73 -38.90 -7.23
CA GLU A 518 -5.53 -38.13 -6.28
C GLU A 518 -7.05 -38.16 -6.63
N GLU A 519 -7.40 -38.24 -7.91
CA GLU A 519 -8.80 -38.33 -8.36
C GLU A 519 -9.40 -39.72 -8.13
N ASP A 520 -8.60 -40.76 -8.35
CA ASP A 520 -9.00 -42.16 -8.14
C ASP A 520 -9.14 -42.51 -6.64
N GLY A 521 -8.59 -41.67 -5.75
CA GLY A 521 -8.74 -41.77 -4.30
C GLY A 521 -10.19 -41.62 -3.81
N GLN A 522 -10.67 -42.59 -3.04
CA GLN A 522 -12.02 -42.53 -2.44
C GLN A 522 -12.06 -41.49 -1.30
N GLY A 523 -12.71 -40.34 -1.53
CA GLY A 523 -12.96 -39.33 -0.48
C GLY A 523 -12.88 -37.86 -0.91
N THR A 524 -12.60 -37.59 -2.18
CA THR A 524 -12.31 -36.23 -2.69
C THR A 524 -13.52 -35.30 -2.64
N LYS A 525 -13.40 -34.18 -1.92
CA LYS A 525 -14.46 -33.16 -1.79
C LYS A 525 -14.74 -32.50 -3.15
N VAL A 526 -15.92 -31.89 -3.31
CA VAL A 526 -16.31 -31.22 -4.57
C VAL A 526 -15.33 -30.12 -4.98
N ASN A 527 -14.78 -29.37 -4.02
CA ASN A 527 -13.80 -28.32 -4.30
C ASN A 527 -12.48 -28.89 -4.81
N ASP A 528 -11.99 -29.96 -4.19
CA ASP A 528 -10.78 -30.67 -4.64
C ASP A 528 -10.94 -31.19 -6.07
N LYS A 529 -12.10 -31.73 -6.45
CA LYS A 529 -12.36 -32.16 -7.83
C LYS A 529 -12.28 -31.02 -8.84
N LYS A 530 -12.78 -29.83 -8.49
CA LYS A 530 -12.70 -28.65 -9.35
C LYS A 530 -11.26 -28.17 -9.54
N GLU A 531 -10.48 -28.15 -8.46
CA GLU A 531 -9.05 -27.78 -8.49
C GLU A 531 -8.24 -28.77 -9.32
N THR A 532 -8.43 -30.08 -9.11
CA THR A 532 -7.80 -31.15 -9.88
C THR A 532 -8.16 -31.07 -11.37
N ALA A 533 -9.43 -30.78 -11.70
CA ALA A 533 -9.85 -30.56 -13.09
C ALA A 533 -9.16 -29.32 -13.71
N GLY A 534 -9.01 -28.24 -12.94
CA GLY A 534 -8.25 -27.05 -13.35
C GLY A 534 -6.79 -27.37 -13.67
N LEU A 535 -6.13 -28.16 -12.82
CA LEU A 535 -4.74 -28.61 -13.05
C LEU A 535 -4.62 -29.46 -14.32
N LYS A 536 -5.57 -30.38 -14.58
CA LYS A 536 -5.58 -31.17 -15.83
C LYS A 536 -5.63 -30.26 -17.07
N VAL A 537 -6.46 -29.21 -17.04
CA VAL A 537 -6.54 -28.25 -18.15
C VAL A 537 -5.20 -27.52 -18.36
N GLN A 538 -4.55 -27.07 -17.28
CA GLN A 538 -3.24 -26.42 -17.36
C GLN A 538 -2.15 -27.37 -17.87
N LEU A 539 -2.11 -28.62 -17.39
CA LEU A 539 -1.16 -29.64 -17.83
C LEU A 539 -1.31 -29.94 -19.32
N VAL A 540 -2.55 -30.13 -19.81
CA VAL A 540 -2.83 -30.34 -21.24
C VAL A 540 -2.40 -29.13 -22.07
N ARG A 541 -2.62 -27.89 -21.57
CA ARG A 541 -2.16 -26.68 -22.25
C ARG A 541 -0.63 -26.63 -22.35
N ALA A 542 0.08 -26.95 -21.27
CA ALA A 542 1.54 -27.00 -21.25
C ALA A 542 2.09 -28.09 -22.16
N ALA A 543 1.50 -29.29 -22.15
CA ALA A 543 1.83 -30.38 -23.05
C ALA A 543 1.62 -29.97 -24.52
N ASN A 544 0.46 -29.41 -24.87
CA ASN A 544 0.19 -28.93 -26.24
C ASN A 544 1.20 -27.87 -26.69
N THR A 545 1.59 -26.97 -25.79
CA THR A 545 2.63 -25.97 -26.07
C THR A 545 3.97 -26.63 -26.37
N LEU A 546 4.38 -27.60 -25.54
CA LEU A 546 5.61 -28.36 -25.74
C LEU A 546 5.59 -29.14 -27.07
N LEU A 547 4.47 -29.79 -27.41
CA LEU A 547 4.30 -30.51 -28.67
C LEU A 547 4.36 -29.58 -29.88
N ALA A 548 3.76 -28.38 -29.79
CA ALA A 548 3.87 -27.37 -30.83
C ALA A 548 5.33 -26.91 -31.01
N ILE A 549 6.08 -26.77 -29.92
CA ILE A 549 7.52 -26.44 -29.94
C ILE A 549 8.32 -27.57 -30.61
N PHE A 550 8.03 -28.84 -30.31
CA PHE A 550 8.68 -29.99 -30.96
C PHE A 550 8.42 -30.01 -32.46
N LYS A 551 7.17 -29.80 -32.87
CA LYS A 551 6.80 -29.70 -34.29
C LYS A 551 7.57 -28.59 -34.99
N ALA A 552 7.63 -27.41 -34.38
CA ALA A 552 8.35 -26.26 -34.94
C ALA A 552 9.86 -26.51 -35.08
N ALA A 553 10.45 -27.30 -34.17
CA ALA A 553 11.87 -27.65 -34.17
C ALA A 553 12.20 -28.93 -34.99
N GLY A 554 11.21 -29.53 -35.64
CA GLY A 554 11.36 -30.76 -36.43
C GLY A 554 11.71 -31.99 -35.60
N VAL A 555 11.29 -32.05 -34.33
CA VAL A 555 11.39 -33.26 -33.51
C VAL A 555 10.22 -34.19 -33.84
N ASP A 556 10.51 -35.48 -34.00
CA ASP A 556 9.49 -36.49 -34.17
C ASP A 556 8.74 -36.70 -32.85
N ILE A 557 7.52 -36.14 -32.79
CA ILE A 557 6.63 -36.22 -31.62
C ILE A 557 6.27 -37.68 -31.31
N ASN A 558 6.07 -38.52 -32.33
CA ASN A 558 5.70 -39.91 -32.12
C ASN A 558 6.85 -40.67 -31.48
N ALA A 559 8.06 -40.49 -31.99
CA ALA A 559 9.25 -41.11 -31.39
C ALA A 559 9.48 -40.66 -29.94
N ALA A 560 9.20 -39.40 -29.62
CA ALA A 560 9.41 -38.84 -28.28
C ALA A 560 8.34 -39.27 -27.26
N VAL A 561 7.07 -39.40 -27.66
CA VAL A 561 5.94 -39.55 -26.73
C VAL A 561 5.29 -40.92 -26.78
N ARG A 562 5.26 -41.60 -27.94
CA ARG A 562 4.58 -42.89 -28.10
C ARG A 562 5.10 -43.97 -27.15
N PRO A 563 6.42 -44.17 -26.95
CA PRO A 563 6.91 -45.17 -26.00
C PRO A 563 6.42 -44.91 -24.56
N LEU A 564 6.21 -43.65 -24.20
CA LEU A 564 5.76 -43.24 -22.87
C LEU A 564 4.27 -43.59 -22.68
N VAL A 565 3.43 -43.29 -23.68
CA VAL A 565 2.00 -43.62 -23.66
C VAL A 565 1.76 -45.13 -23.71
N GLU A 566 2.55 -45.87 -24.50
CA GLU A 566 2.50 -47.34 -24.54
C GLU A 566 2.87 -47.96 -23.20
N SER A 567 3.80 -47.34 -22.45
CA SER A 567 4.19 -47.80 -21.12
C SER A 567 3.16 -47.47 -20.03
N GLU A 568 2.42 -46.37 -20.18
CA GLU A 568 1.45 -45.89 -19.20
C GLU A 568 0.23 -45.25 -19.89
N ASN A 569 -0.84 -46.05 -20.02
CA ASN A 569 -2.07 -45.67 -20.72
C ASN A 569 -2.77 -44.46 -20.10
N ARG A 570 -2.54 -44.15 -18.81
CA ARG A 570 -3.13 -42.96 -18.17
C ARG A 570 -2.63 -41.65 -18.77
N LEU A 571 -1.56 -41.66 -19.58
CA LEU A 571 -0.98 -40.48 -20.25
C LEU A 571 -1.68 -40.12 -21.57
N VAL A 572 -2.53 -40.99 -22.13
CA VAL A 572 -3.25 -40.73 -23.40
C VAL A 572 -3.97 -39.36 -23.38
N PRO A 573 -4.73 -38.98 -22.33
CA PRO A 573 -5.46 -37.72 -22.35
C PRO A 573 -4.56 -36.47 -22.23
N LEU A 574 -3.34 -36.63 -21.69
CA LEU A 574 -2.37 -35.53 -21.55
C LEU A 574 -1.81 -35.11 -22.92
N PHE A 575 -1.37 -36.08 -23.72
CA PHE A 575 -0.71 -35.83 -25.00
C PHE A 575 -1.64 -35.87 -26.21
N ARG A 576 -2.82 -36.48 -26.09
CA ARG A 576 -3.83 -36.61 -27.17
C ARG A 576 -3.25 -37.19 -28.46
N ILE A 577 -2.34 -38.16 -28.33
CA ILE A 577 -1.79 -38.91 -29.46
C ILE A 577 -2.54 -40.24 -29.50
N GLU A 578 -3.18 -40.51 -30.62
CA GLU A 578 -3.84 -41.79 -30.93
C GLU A 578 -2.84 -42.87 -31.38
#